data_AF-A0A2N2K5X8-F1
#
_entry.id   AF-A0A2N2K5X8-F1
#
_cell.length_a   1.000
_cell.length_b   1.000
_cell.length_c   1.000
_cell.angle_alpha   90.00
_cell.angle_beta   90.00
_cell.angle_gamma   90.00
#
_symmetry.space_group_name_H-M   'P 1'
#
loop_
_entity.id
_entity.type
_entity.pdbx_description
1 polymer ?
#
loop_
_entity_poly.entity_id
_entity_poly.type
_entity_poly.pdbx_seq_one_letter_code
_entity_poly.pdbx_strand_id
1 'polypeptide(L)'
;RKEVETGKSLQEVNISREYFGEGIVLLKGKIYQLTWRNETVLIYDARSFREVRRMKYRGEGWGLTTDGKHLLMSNGSSAITFHDPESFKVVREIQVHDGNTSVDRLNELEFIKGEIWANIYKEDMIARISPRNGRVTGWIDLSALRSYLPRNAQVDVLNGIAYDEQKDRIFVTGKYWPKVFEIQLPGQSVSKP
;
A
#
# COMPACT_ATOMS: atom_id res chain seq x y z
N ARG A 1 -6.06 11.60 -7.97
CA ARG A 1 -4.95 12.51 -7.62
C ARG A 1 -5.47 13.47 -6.56
N LYS A 2 -4.73 13.67 -5.48
CA LYS A 2 -5.09 14.62 -4.43
C LYS A 2 -3.97 15.65 -4.24
N GLU A 3 -4.35 16.84 -3.80
CA GLU A 3 -3.43 17.81 -3.23
C GLU A 3 -3.12 17.39 -1.79
N VAL A 4 -1.83 17.39 -1.39
CA VAL A 4 -1.38 16.81 -0.12
C VAL A 4 -1.86 17.67 1.05
N GLU A 5 -1.76 18.98 0.92
CA GLU A 5 -1.99 19.97 1.97
C GLU A 5 -3.48 20.08 2.34
N THR A 6 -4.36 19.94 1.34
CA THR A 6 -5.80 20.14 1.52
C THR A 6 -6.60 18.83 1.46
N GLY A 7 -6.02 17.76 0.92
CA GLY A 7 -6.73 16.52 0.61
C GLY A 7 -7.73 16.64 -0.55
N LYS A 8 -7.80 17.80 -1.22
CA LYS A 8 -8.73 18.08 -2.31
C LYS A 8 -8.47 17.14 -3.49
N SER A 9 -9.55 16.57 -4.04
CA SER A 9 -9.48 15.79 -5.27
C SER A 9 -9.16 16.74 -6.44
N LEU A 10 -8.03 16.49 -7.11
CA LEU A 10 -7.59 17.24 -8.30
C LEU A 10 -8.00 16.53 -9.59
N GLN A 11 -8.11 15.20 -9.55
CA GLN A 11 -8.49 14.36 -10.67
C GLN A 11 -8.95 13.01 -10.13
N GLU A 12 -10.05 12.52 -10.67
CA GLU A 12 -10.67 11.26 -10.27
C GLU A 12 -11.32 10.58 -11.47
N VAL A 13 -11.44 9.26 -11.38
CA VAL A 13 -12.18 8.45 -12.33
C VAL A 13 -12.94 7.41 -11.53
N ASN A 14 -14.20 7.19 -11.90
CA ASN A 14 -14.99 6.13 -11.29
C ASN A 14 -14.66 4.80 -11.96
N ILE A 15 -14.37 3.78 -11.15
CA ILE A 15 -14.32 2.40 -11.63
C ILE A 15 -15.74 1.89 -11.90
N SER A 16 -15.86 0.88 -12.77
CA SER A 16 -17.15 0.21 -13.01
C SER A 16 -17.71 -0.34 -11.69
N ARG A 17 -19.04 -0.24 -11.51
CA ARG A 17 -19.74 -0.62 -10.26
C ARG A 17 -19.63 -2.12 -9.94
N GLU A 18 -19.21 -2.94 -10.91
CA GLU A 18 -18.94 -4.37 -10.72
C GLU A 18 -17.64 -4.64 -9.94
N TYR A 19 -16.75 -3.65 -9.84
CA TYR A 19 -15.46 -3.77 -9.18
C TYR A 19 -15.46 -3.10 -7.81
N PHE A 20 -14.84 -3.76 -6.85
CA PHE A 20 -14.40 -3.13 -5.61
C PHE A 20 -12.89 -2.89 -5.71
N GLY A 21 -12.47 -1.63 -5.80
CA GLY A 21 -11.08 -1.25 -5.96
C GLY A 21 -10.28 -1.40 -4.66
N GLU A 22 -9.08 -1.94 -4.77
CA GLU A 22 -8.16 -2.16 -3.65
C GLU A 22 -6.81 -1.47 -3.96
N GLY A 23 -5.68 -2.09 -3.59
CA GLY A 23 -4.33 -1.56 -3.71
C GLY A 23 -4.01 -0.95 -5.06
N ILE A 24 -3.29 0.17 -5.01
CA ILE A 24 -3.01 1.01 -6.17
C ILE A 24 -1.56 1.49 -6.12
N VAL A 25 -0.85 1.44 -7.26
CA VAL A 25 0.55 1.92 -7.34
C VAL A 25 0.84 2.60 -8.67
N LEU A 26 1.74 3.58 -8.63
CA LEU A 26 2.31 4.23 -9.81
C LEU A 26 3.62 3.54 -10.21
N LEU A 27 3.72 3.08 -11.45
CA LEU A 27 4.96 2.53 -12.00
C LEU A 27 5.11 2.92 -13.48
N LYS A 28 6.23 3.56 -13.83
CA LYS A 28 6.61 3.93 -15.21
C LYS A 28 5.49 4.66 -15.98
N GLY A 29 4.87 5.65 -15.34
CA GLY A 29 3.80 6.46 -15.94
C GLY A 29 2.43 5.77 -16.05
N LYS A 30 2.27 4.59 -15.44
CA LYS A 30 0.99 3.87 -15.37
C LYS A 30 0.56 3.69 -13.94
N ILE A 31 -0.75 3.75 -13.71
CA ILE A 31 -1.36 3.38 -12.45
C ILE A 31 -1.89 1.96 -12.58
N TYR A 32 -1.56 1.10 -11.64
CA TYR A 32 -2.07 -0.26 -11.53
C TYR A 32 -2.99 -0.30 -10.31
N GLN A 33 -4.21 -0.80 -10.47
CA GLN A 33 -5.18 -0.90 -9.38
C GLN A 33 -5.75 -2.31 -9.33
N LEU A 34 -5.67 -2.94 -8.15
CA LEU A 34 -6.27 -4.24 -7.89
C LEU A 34 -7.78 -4.12 -7.71
N THR A 35 -8.44 -5.26 -7.85
CA THR A 35 -9.85 -5.43 -7.48
C THR A 35 -9.96 -6.54 -6.44
N TRP A 36 -10.84 -6.40 -5.46
CA TRP A 36 -10.81 -7.32 -4.32
C TRP A 36 -10.98 -8.79 -4.72
N ARG A 37 -12.11 -9.13 -5.36
CA ARG A 37 -12.46 -10.53 -5.72
C ARG A 37 -12.63 -10.77 -7.21
N ASN A 38 -12.56 -9.72 -8.02
CA ASN A 38 -12.81 -9.83 -9.46
C ASN A 38 -11.58 -10.34 -10.23
N GLU A 39 -10.47 -10.63 -9.54
CA GLU A 39 -9.25 -11.21 -10.13
C GLU A 39 -8.70 -10.38 -11.30
N THR A 40 -8.84 -9.05 -11.21
CA THR A 40 -8.54 -8.12 -12.31
C THR A 40 -7.67 -6.98 -11.81
N VAL A 41 -6.57 -6.72 -12.50
CA VAL A 41 -5.81 -5.47 -12.35
C VAL A 41 -6.20 -4.52 -13.48
N LEU A 42 -6.64 -3.32 -13.09
CA LEU A 42 -6.98 -2.23 -13.98
C LEU A 42 -5.74 -1.35 -14.17
N ILE A 43 -5.43 -0.99 -15.40
CA ILE A 43 -4.24 -0.20 -15.72
C ILE A 43 -4.67 1.11 -16.39
N TYR A 44 -4.18 2.22 -15.86
CA TYR A 44 -4.50 3.56 -16.34
C TYR A 44 -3.24 4.30 -16.77
N ASP A 45 -3.39 5.20 -17.74
CA ASP A 45 -2.39 6.24 -17.98
C ASP A 45 -2.37 7.22 -16.79
N ALA A 46 -1.21 7.45 -16.18
CA ALA A 46 -1.12 8.22 -14.93
C ALA A 46 -1.40 9.72 -15.09
N ARG A 47 -1.37 10.24 -16.32
CA ARG A 47 -1.65 11.65 -16.61
C ARG A 47 -3.14 11.89 -16.81
N SER A 48 -3.78 11.07 -17.64
CA SER A 48 -5.17 11.23 -18.05
C SER A 48 -6.17 10.43 -17.20
N PHE A 49 -5.71 9.42 -16.47
CA PHE A 49 -6.54 8.42 -15.77
C PHE A 49 -7.44 7.61 -16.72
N ARG A 50 -7.16 7.64 -18.02
CA ARG A 50 -7.85 6.76 -18.98
C ARG A 50 -7.37 5.33 -18.76
N GLU A 51 -8.31 4.42 -18.61
CA GLU A 51 -8.00 2.98 -18.59
C GLU A 51 -7.38 2.60 -19.94
N VAL A 52 -6.21 1.96 -19.91
CA VAL A 52 -5.45 1.56 -21.10
C VAL A 52 -5.40 0.05 -21.27
N ARG A 53 -5.59 -0.73 -20.20
CA ARG A 53 -5.53 -2.19 -20.24
C ARG A 53 -6.14 -2.80 -18.98
N ARG A 54 -6.57 -4.05 -19.10
CA ARG A 54 -6.88 -4.95 -17.98
C ARG A 54 -6.04 -6.22 -18.08
N MET A 55 -5.64 -6.76 -16.95
CA MET A 55 -5.02 -8.10 -16.87
C MET A 55 -5.66 -8.91 -15.75
N LYS A 56 -5.54 -10.23 -15.82
CA LYS A 56 -6.09 -11.16 -14.82
C LYS A 56 -5.02 -11.66 -13.88
N TYR A 57 -5.41 -11.91 -12.63
CA TYR A 57 -4.64 -12.69 -11.65
C TYR A 57 -5.54 -13.77 -11.05
N ARG A 58 -5.11 -14.43 -9.98
CA ARG A 58 -5.90 -15.43 -9.25
C ARG A 58 -5.94 -15.07 -7.78
N GLY A 59 -7.06 -15.36 -7.13
CA GLY A 59 -7.29 -15.06 -5.72
C GLY A 59 -7.63 -13.59 -5.45
N GLU A 60 -7.70 -13.25 -4.16
CA GLU A 60 -7.99 -11.87 -3.76
C GLU A 60 -6.79 -10.94 -4.00
N GLY A 61 -7.05 -9.65 -4.24
CA GLY A 61 -6.03 -8.60 -4.29
C GLY A 61 -6.30 -7.54 -3.23
N TRP A 62 -5.32 -7.26 -2.36
CA TRP A 62 -5.46 -6.36 -1.22
C TRP A 62 -4.54 -5.14 -1.38
N GLY A 63 -3.26 -5.24 -0.99
CA GLY A 63 -2.27 -4.18 -1.17
C GLY A 63 -1.46 -4.32 -2.45
N LEU A 64 -0.96 -3.21 -2.98
CA LEU A 64 -0.10 -3.17 -4.15
C LEU A 64 0.95 -2.07 -4.00
N THR A 65 2.23 -2.42 -4.14
CA THR A 65 3.34 -1.46 -4.22
C THR A 65 4.34 -1.88 -5.30
N THR A 66 5.50 -1.21 -5.40
CA THR A 66 6.54 -1.54 -6.38
C THR A 66 7.95 -1.31 -5.84
N ASP A 67 8.87 -2.21 -6.18
CA ASP A 67 10.32 -2.00 -5.98
C ASP A 67 10.97 -1.21 -7.14
N GLY A 68 10.15 -0.61 -8.02
CA GLY A 68 10.57 0.06 -9.26
C GLY A 68 10.75 -0.87 -10.47
N LYS A 69 10.77 -2.20 -10.25
CA LYS A 69 10.91 -3.22 -11.29
C LYS A 69 9.69 -4.14 -11.38
N HIS A 70 9.21 -4.63 -10.26
CA HIS A 70 8.08 -5.54 -10.10
C HIS A 70 6.94 -4.85 -9.36
N LEU A 71 5.73 -5.39 -9.53
CA LEU A 71 4.58 -5.04 -8.70
C LEU A 71 4.49 -6.06 -7.57
N LEU A 72 4.39 -5.59 -6.33
CA LEU A 72 4.35 -6.44 -5.13
C LEU A 72 2.93 -6.42 -4.58
N MET A 73 2.30 -7.58 -4.48
CA MET A 73 0.90 -7.73 -4.11
C MET A 73 0.75 -8.54 -2.83
N SER A 74 -0.14 -8.09 -1.94
CA SER A 74 -0.67 -8.87 -0.83
C SER A 74 -2.12 -9.29 -1.12
N ASN A 75 -2.60 -10.28 -0.38
CA ASN A 75 -3.95 -10.83 -0.51
C ASN A 75 -4.60 -11.17 0.83
N GLY A 76 -4.10 -10.59 1.94
CA GLY A 76 -4.56 -10.89 3.30
C GLY A 76 -3.96 -12.16 3.91
N SER A 77 -3.22 -12.98 3.16
CA SER A 77 -2.38 -14.05 3.71
C SER A 77 -0.98 -13.55 4.11
N SER A 78 -0.09 -14.46 4.46
CA SER A 78 1.34 -14.18 4.69
C SER A 78 2.17 -14.10 3.40
N ALA A 79 1.58 -14.38 2.24
CA ALA A 79 2.31 -14.34 0.98
C ALA A 79 2.39 -12.91 0.43
N ILE A 80 3.57 -12.53 -0.07
CA ILE A 80 3.72 -11.39 -0.97
C ILE A 80 4.22 -11.91 -2.32
N THR A 81 3.44 -11.67 -3.37
CA THR A 81 3.78 -12.08 -4.74
C THR A 81 4.38 -10.91 -5.51
N PHE A 82 5.42 -11.20 -6.28
CA PHE A 82 6.08 -10.26 -7.17
C PHE A 82 5.60 -10.56 -8.59
N HIS A 83 5.08 -9.54 -9.25
CA HIS A 83 4.49 -9.65 -10.57
C HIS A 83 5.32 -8.87 -11.59
N ASP A 84 5.46 -9.47 -12.77
CA ASP A 84 5.94 -8.76 -13.95
C ASP A 84 4.90 -7.70 -14.36
N PRO A 85 5.27 -6.42 -14.52
CA PRO A 85 4.29 -5.36 -14.81
C PRO A 85 3.65 -5.44 -16.21
N GLU A 86 4.28 -6.15 -17.16
CA GLU A 86 3.77 -6.25 -18.53
C GLU A 86 2.73 -7.35 -18.73
N SER A 87 2.86 -8.45 -17.99
CA SER A 87 2.00 -9.63 -18.08
C SER A 87 1.19 -9.91 -16.82
N PHE A 88 1.54 -9.26 -15.70
CA PHE A 88 1.02 -9.51 -14.35
C PHE A 88 1.22 -10.94 -13.83
N LYS A 89 2.08 -11.73 -14.48
CA LYS A 89 2.42 -13.08 -14.01
C LYS A 89 3.30 -13.01 -12.77
N VAL A 90 3.05 -13.91 -11.83
CA VAL A 90 3.92 -14.10 -10.65
C VAL A 90 5.29 -14.59 -11.14
N VAL A 91 6.33 -13.85 -10.78
CA VAL A 91 7.73 -14.20 -11.06
C VAL A 91 8.48 -14.67 -9.82
N ARG A 92 7.95 -14.33 -8.63
CA ARG A 92 8.52 -14.69 -7.34
C ARG A 92 7.46 -14.56 -6.26
N GLU A 93 7.63 -15.30 -5.17
CA GLU A 93 6.84 -15.18 -3.95
C GLU A 93 7.76 -15.20 -2.73
N ILE A 94 7.37 -14.51 -1.67
CA ILE A 94 7.96 -14.65 -0.33
C ILE A 94 6.84 -14.91 0.67
N GLN A 95 7.17 -15.64 1.74
CA GLN A 95 6.30 -15.85 2.89
C GLN A 95 6.78 -14.95 4.03
N VAL A 96 5.90 -14.11 4.55
CA VAL A 96 6.23 -13.15 5.60
C VAL A 96 6.21 -13.82 6.96
N HIS A 97 7.27 -13.61 7.74
CA HIS A 97 7.43 -14.25 9.04
C HIS A 97 8.24 -13.40 10.01
N ASP A 98 7.91 -13.51 11.30
CA ASP A 98 8.71 -13.00 12.41
C ASP A 98 9.25 -14.19 13.23
N GLY A 99 10.55 -14.42 13.17
CA GLY A 99 11.16 -15.66 13.64
C GLY A 99 10.59 -16.87 12.90
N ASN A 100 9.96 -17.80 13.63
CA ASN A 100 9.31 -18.98 13.06
C ASN A 100 7.79 -18.80 12.86
N THR A 101 7.26 -17.62 13.16
CA THR A 101 5.82 -17.34 13.14
C THR A 101 5.44 -16.66 11.84
N SER A 102 4.47 -17.22 11.12
CA SER A 102 3.92 -16.57 9.93
C SER A 102 3.16 -15.30 10.32
N VAL A 103 3.28 -14.24 9.52
CA VAL A 103 2.53 -12.99 9.70
C VAL A 103 1.51 -12.89 8.59
N ASP A 104 0.23 -13.07 8.93
CA ASP A 104 -0.89 -12.97 8.01
C ASP A 104 -1.52 -11.57 8.01
N ARG A 105 -2.68 -11.42 7.33
CA ARG A 105 -3.47 -10.17 7.27
C ARG A 105 -2.71 -8.99 6.68
N LEU A 106 -1.72 -9.26 5.84
CA LEU A 106 -1.00 -8.25 5.07
C LEU A 106 -1.99 -7.53 4.16
N ASN A 107 -2.18 -6.23 4.41
CA ASN A 107 -3.14 -5.40 3.70
C ASN A 107 -2.39 -4.43 2.80
N GLU A 108 -2.61 -3.12 2.96
CA GLU A 108 -1.92 -2.12 2.15
C GLU A 108 -0.39 -2.20 2.30
N LEU A 109 0.31 -1.94 1.18
CA LEU A 109 1.75 -2.09 1.05
C LEU A 109 2.38 -0.78 0.59
N GLU A 110 3.60 -0.49 1.05
CA GLU A 110 4.47 0.53 0.46
C GLU A 110 5.94 0.10 0.45
N PHE A 111 6.67 0.38 -0.63
CA PHE A 111 8.10 0.05 -0.72
C PHE A 111 8.94 1.25 -0.29
N ILE A 112 9.60 1.15 0.85
CA ILE A 112 10.29 2.26 1.51
C ILE A 112 11.73 1.87 1.79
N LYS A 113 12.68 2.56 1.16
CA LYS A 113 14.14 2.40 1.40
C LYS A 113 14.62 0.93 1.35
N GLY A 114 14.08 0.15 0.43
CA GLY A 114 14.47 -1.26 0.23
C GLY A 114 13.71 -2.28 1.08
N GLU A 115 12.72 -1.84 1.85
CA GLU A 115 11.83 -2.70 2.64
C GLU A 115 10.39 -2.62 2.12
N ILE A 116 9.65 -3.70 2.30
CA ILE A 116 8.19 -3.67 2.10
C ILE A 116 7.57 -3.33 3.45
N TRP A 117 6.78 -2.28 3.51
CA TRP A 117 5.98 -1.94 4.66
C TRP A 117 4.56 -2.44 4.41
N ALA A 118 3.96 -3.11 5.39
CA ALA A 118 2.63 -3.66 5.25
C ALA A 118 1.76 -3.30 6.46
N ASN A 119 0.57 -2.75 6.23
CA ASN A 119 -0.45 -2.69 7.27
C ASN A 119 -0.90 -4.11 7.64
N ILE A 120 -1.12 -4.36 8.93
CA ILE A 120 -1.78 -5.58 9.40
C ILE A 120 -3.27 -5.29 9.60
N TYR A 121 -4.13 -5.98 8.84
CA TYR A 121 -5.56 -5.72 8.86
C TYR A 121 -6.17 -5.94 10.26
N LYS A 122 -6.91 -4.93 10.74
CA LYS A 122 -7.52 -4.83 12.08
C LYS A 122 -6.54 -4.59 13.24
N GLU A 123 -5.29 -4.23 12.93
CA GLU A 123 -4.31 -3.81 13.92
C GLU A 123 -3.80 -2.40 13.59
N ASP A 124 -3.36 -1.66 14.61
CA ASP A 124 -2.73 -0.34 14.44
C ASP A 124 -1.20 -0.49 14.24
N MET A 125 -0.80 -1.54 13.52
CA MET A 125 0.60 -1.94 13.31
C MET A 125 0.99 -1.92 11.83
N ILE A 126 2.25 -1.60 11.57
CA ILE A 126 2.91 -1.81 10.28
C ILE A 126 4.11 -2.74 10.48
N ALA A 127 4.20 -3.79 9.66
CA ALA A 127 5.37 -4.65 9.56
C ALA A 127 6.36 -4.08 8.54
N ARG A 128 7.64 -4.00 8.90
CA ARG A 128 8.76 -3.75 7.97
C ARG A 128 9.33 -5.10 7.56
N ILE A 129 9.34 -5.40 6.28
CA ILE A 129 9.57 -6.75 5.75
C ILE A 129 10.73 -6.71 4.76
N SER A 130 11.66 -7.64 4.90
CA SER A 130 12.73 -7.82 3.92
C SER A 130 12.16 -8.43 2.62
N PRO A 131 12.27 -7.76 1.46
CA PRO A 131 11.85 -8.34 0.18
C PRO A 131 12.72 -9.53 -0.25
N ARG A 132 13.83 -9.79 0.45
CA ARG A 132 14.74 -10.89 0.12
C ARG A 132 14.23 -12.24 0.61
N ASN A 133 13.57 -12.29 1.76
CA ASN A 133 13.19 -13.56 2.38
C ASN A 133 11.87 -13.51 3.17
N GLY A 134 11.19 -12.36 3.24
CA GLY A 134 9.95 -12.22 4.00
C GLY A 134 10.14 -12.04 5.50
N ARG A 135 11.38 -11.99 5.99
CA ARG A 135 11.64 -11.75 7.42
C ARG A 135 11.20 -10.35 7.81
N VAL A 136 10.42 -10.23 8.88
CA VAL A 136 10.13 -8.95 9.54
C VAL A 136 11.43 -8.39 10.14
N THR A 137 11.76 -7.16 9.77
CA THR A 137 12.94 -6.41 10.24
C THR A 137 12.59 -5.43 11.34
N GLY A 138 11.31 -5.11 11.51
CA GLY A 138 10.81 -4.28 12.60
C GLY A 138 9.31 -4.09 12.55
N TRP A 139 8.77 -3.59 13.65
CA TRP A 139 7.37 -3.28 13.83
C TRP A 139 7.21 -1.79 14.13
N ILE A 140 6.17 -1.18 13.58
CA ILE A 140 5.80 0.21 13.85
C ILE A 140 4.42 0.21 14.47
N ASP A 141 4.35 0.65 15.72
CA ASP A 141 3.09 0.83 16.45
C ASP A 141 2.56 2.25 16.21
N LEU A 142 1.37 2.34 15.62
CA LEU A 142 0.67 3.59 15.31
C LEU A 142 -0.63 3.76 16.12
N SER A 143 -0.83 2.96 17.17
CA SER A 143 -2.01 3.05 18.04
C SER A 143 -2.22 4.44 18.62
N ALA A 144 -1.12 5.16 18.89
CA ALA A 144 -1.15 6.55 19.35
C ALA A 144 -1.83 7.52 18.36
N LEU A 145 -1.89 7.22 17.06
CA LEU A 145 -2.57 8.08 16.08
C LEU A 145 -4.08 8.19 16.35
N ARG A 146 -4.67 7.15 16.95
CA ARG A 146 -6.10 7.12 17.30
C ARG A 146 -6.50 8.29 18.20
N SER A 147 -5.63 8.74 19.11
CA SER A 147 -5.94 9.86 20.01
C SER A 147 -5.99 11.21 19.33
N TYR A 148 -5.43 11.33 18.12
CA TYR A 148 -5.48 12.56 17.31
C TYR A 148 -6.71 12.64 16.42
N LEU A 149 -7.52 11.58 16.36
CA LEU A 149 -8.78 11.55 15.61
C LEU A 149 -9.91 12.18 16.44
N PRO A 150 -10.84 12.92 15.83
CA PRO A 150 -12.01 13.43 16.53
C PRO A 150 -12.82 12.28 17.14
N ARG A 151 -13.24 12.41 18.41
CA ARG A 151 -13.98 11.34 19.13
C ARG A 151 -15.29 10.92 18.45
N ASN A 152 -15.89 11.81 17.67
CA ASN A 152 -17.14 11.60 16.94
C ASN A 152 -16.93 11.21 15.47
N ALA A 153 -15.68 11.07 15.01
CA ALA A 153 -15.41 10.64 13.64
C ALA A 153 -15.77 9.16 13.46
N GLN A 154 -16.48 8.86 12.38
CA GLN A 154 -16.66 7.48 11.93
C GLN A 154 -15.36 7.03 11.29
N VAL A 155 -14.56 6.26 12.02
CA VAL A 155 -13.28 5.73 11.57
C VAL A 155 -13.31 4.22 11.64
N ASP A 156 -12.63 3.57 10.70
CA ASP A 156 -12.44 2.13 10.68
C ASP A 156 -10.95 1.83 10.93
N VAL A 157 -10.39 0.79 10.31
CA VAL A 157 -9.01 0.34 10.50
C VAL A 157 -7.95 1.31 9.93
N LEU A 158 -6.76 1.28 10.52
CA LEU A 158 -5.53 1.81 9.92
C LEU A 158 -5.28 1.08 8.58
N ASN A 159 -5.09 1.81 7.49
CA ASN A 159 -4.86 1.26 6.16
C ASN A 159 -4.48 2.38 5.17
N GLY A 160 -3.28 2.33 4.61
CA GLY A 160 -2.75 3.32 3.68
C GLY A 160 -1.41 3.87 4.16
N ILE A 161 -0.37 3.64 3.37
CA ILE A 161 1.01 4.07 3.58
C ILE A 161 1.48 4.68 2.26
N ALA A 162 2.11 5.86 2.32
CA ALA A 162 2.70 6.46 1.13
C ALA A 162 4.07 7.05 1.46
N TYR A 163 5.00 6.92 0.53
CA TYR A 163 6.36 7.43 0.69
C TYR A 163 6.72 8.45 -0.40
N ASP A 164 7.13 9.63 0.05
CA ASP A 164 7.74 10.65 -0.79
C ASP A 164 9.27 10.54 -0.68
N GLU A 165 9.86 9.80 -1.62
CA GLU A 165 11.32 9.58 -1.66
C GLU A 165 12.11 10.90 -1.81
N GLN A 166 11.56 11.92 -2.48
CA GLN A 166 12.29 13.16 -2.74
C GLN A 166 12.50 14.00 -1.48
N LYS A 167 11.51 14.00 -0.59
CA LYS A 167 11.54 14.77 0.67
C LYS A 167 11.69 13.89 1.91
N ASP A 168 11.83 12.59 1.71
CA ASP A 168 11.89 11.58 2.75
C ASP A 168 10.72 11.64 3.74
N ARG A 169 9.49 11.75 3.22
CA ARG A 169 8.27 11.87 4.05
C ARG A 169 7.44 10.60 3.98
N ILE A 170 6.97 10.15 5.13
CA ILE A 170 6.10 8.98 5.26
C ILE A 170 4.72 9.45 5.67
N PHE A 171 3.71 9.06 4.93
CA PHE A 171 2.32 9.37 5.20
C PHE A 171 1.54 8.11 5.56
N VAL A 172 0.66 8.22 6.55
CA VAL A 172 -0.24 7.13 6.94
C VAL A 172 -1.66 7.65 7.16
N THR A 173 -2.64 6.80 6.92
CA THR A 173 -4.06 7.10 7.14
C THR A 173 -4.85 5.82 7.41
N GLY A 174 -6.17 5.90 7.41
CA GLY A 174 -7.04 4.75 7.60
C GLY A 174 -8.36 4.88 6.87
N LYS A 175 -9.11 3.77 6.83
CA LYS A 175 -10.43 3.72 6.20
C LYS A 175 -11.36 4.68 6.93
N TYR A 176 -11.91 5.65 6.19
CA TYR A 176 -12.75 6.74 6.69
C TYR A 176 -12.07 7.71 7.67
N TRP A 177 -10.75 7.69 7.79
CA TRP A 177 -10.07 8.65 8.66
C TRP A 177 -10.17 10.07 8.07
N PRO A 178 -10.51 11.09 8.89
CA PRO A 178 -10.57 12.47 8.43
C PRO A 178 -9.19 13.14 8.30
N LYS A 179 -8.11 12.40 8.55
CA LYS A 179 -6.73 12.89 8.58
C LYS A 179 -5.78 11.95 7.86
N VAL A 180 -4.77 12.53 7.23
CA VAL A 180 -3.53 11.88 6.84
C VAL A 180 -2.45 12.42 7.76
N PHE A 181 -1.62 11.54 8.30
CA PHE A 181 -0.53 11.89 9.19
C PHE A 181 0.78 11.77 8.43
N GLU A 182 1.61 12.82 8.43
CA GLU A 182 3.03 12.68 8.18
C GLU A 182 3.70 12.19 9.47
N ILE A 183 4.45 11.09 9.41
CA ILE A 183 5.11 10.48 10.56
C ILE A 183 6.63 10.43 10.38
N GLN A 184 7.35 10.46 11.49
CA GLN A 184 8.79 10.22 11.54
C GLN A 184 9.08 9.08 12.51
N LEU A 185 9.95 8.16 12.11
CA LEU A 185 10.38 7.08 12.99
C LEU A 185 11.56 7.53 13.87
N PRO A 186 11.60 7.14 15.15
CA PRO A 186 12.75 7.41 16.01
C PRO A 186 14.05 6.90 15.39
N GLY A 187 15.09 7.74 15.39
CA GLY A 187 16.41 7.38 14.85
C GLY A 187 16.62 7.65 13.37
N GLN A 188 15.66 8.24 12.65
CA GLN A 188 15.93 8.87 11.35
C GLN A 188 16.58 10.24 11.61
N SER A 189 17.87 10.37 11.32
CA SER A 189 18.61 11.62 11.43
C SER A 189 18.07 12.65 10.44
N VAL A 190 17.66 13.81 10.95
CA VAL A 190 17.23 14.97 10.16
C VAL A 190 18.43 15.54 9.41
N SER A 191 18.46 15.42 8.08
CA SER A 191 19.17 16.42 7.28
C SER A 191 18.38 17.72 7.42
N LYS A 192 18.85 18.63 8.28
CA LYS A 192 18.28 19.97 8.38
C LYS A 192 18.35 20.66 7.00
N PRO A 193 17.35 21.51 6.66
CA PRO A 193 17.41 22.34 5.46
C PRO A 193 18.63 23.28 5.49
#